data_AF-A0A6A3TVE8-F1
#
_entry.id   AF-A0A6A3TVE8-F1
#
_cell.length_a   1.000
_cell.length_b   1.000
_cell.length_c   1.000
_cell.angle_alpha   90.00
_cell.angle_beta   90.00
_cell.angle_gamma   90.00
#
_symmetry.space_group_name_H-M   'P 1'
#
loop_
_entity.id
_entity.type
_entity.pdbx_description
1 polymer ?
#
loop_
_entity_poly.entity_id
_entity_poly.type
_entity_poly.pdbx_seq_one_letter_code
_entity_poly.pdbx_strand_id
1 'polypeptide(L)'
;MSSVAGSSLRVALLTDVEGNWDYVRNVVRQSSCLQLATSGQDETLELKDDCLLVFGGDAGDKGAHTLKCYEKLVKLKKRHPERVVLLVGNRDVNKMRLTSELHDSEMDLQSVAKEILEGPTWVPKDKRFTLKNFLADQLQKEDGEAKDVKLEAANSKANRLKWMLEHTMGAQGDFERRRAELSLRQAVGDRNEVTDDAVVKSYMDSVEQGGVLRDYLLHGSLAFVIHQTLFVHGGIINGDEPASLSALGRVPGQPSKRFDSISEWVDKLNAWYRSQVQEWIEHPTWSEDHTTRGGNDLLKYVLPDYTGSVVMGRHLLTSGMPTPVPEEIASLLSESGIRRVIIGHTPHGNCPTVVKQPQQQQGTCDADRSSDTVRFEDVIMCDTSYSDARAPDNRGSAASEVVIEPSGRILVNGELEDGRRISYVAQEDPWVGRWLNDGNMVKARVVNEDSSGEEVSYLVFRVENGYSYTYHYRTIAELREIGTKD
;
A
#
# COMPACT_ATOMS: atom_id res chain seq x y z
N MET A 1 0.68 -13.41 -23.50
CA MET A 1 -0.47 -13.45 -24.44
C MET A 1 -1.79 -13.39 -23.65
N SER A 2 -2.19 -12.21 -23.18
CA SER A 2 -3.44 -11.98 -22.43
C SER A 2 -4.25 -10.77 -23.00
N SER A 3 -4.01 -10.38 -24.25
CA SER A 3 -4.31 -9.01 -24.70
C SER A 3 -5.70 -8.76 -25.30
N VAL A 4 -6.65 -9.71 -25.26
CA VAL A 4 -7.99 -9.49 -25.84
C VAL A 4 -9.12 -9.55 -24.80
N ALA A 5 -9.00 -10.34 -23.73
CA ALA A 5 -10.06 -10.47 -22.74
C ALA A 5 -10.09 -9.34 -21.68
N GLY A 6 -8.94 -8.71 -21.40
CA GLY A 6 -8.85 -7.63 -20.40
C GLY A 6 -9.18 -6.23 -20.93
N SER A 7 -9.22 -6.04 -22.25
CA SER A 7 -9.31 -4.71 -22.86
C SER A 7 -10.69 -4.06 -22.71
N SER A 8 -11.75 -4.82 -22.41
CA SER A 8 -13.11 -4.30 -22.17
C SER A 8 -13.51 -4.26 -20.70
N LEU A 9 -12.67 -4.76 -19.79
CA LEU A 9 -13.02 -4.83 -18.36
C LEU A 9 -12.82 -3.47 -17.68
N ARG A 10 -13.74 -3.12 -16.79
CA ARG A 10 -13.56 -2.01 -15.85
C ARG A 10 -12.65 -2.47 -14.71
N VAL A 11 -11.70 -1.65 -14.30
CA VAL A 11 -10.75 -2.01 -13.23
C VAL A 11 -11.16 -1.31 -11.95
N ALA A 12 -11.45 -2.07 -10.90
CA ALA A 12 -11.61 -1.57 -9.55
C ALA A 12 -10.25 -1.54 -8.85
N LEU A 13 -9.98 -0.48 -8.09
CA LEU A 13 -8.86 -0.41 -7.19
C LEU A 13 -9.33 -0.59 -5.73
N LEU A 14 -8.63 -1.45 -5.00
CA LEU A 14 -8.69 -1.52 -3.54
C LEU A 14 -7.25 -1.57 -3.04
N THR A 15 -6.86 -0.76 -2.06
CA THR A 15 -5.48 -0.73 -1.58
C THR A 15 -5.42 -0.45 -0.09
N ASP A 16 -4.31 -0.83 0.54
CA ASP A 16 -3.97 -0.50 1.92
C ASP A 16 -5.15 -0.76 2.85
N VAL A 17 -5.69 -1.98 2.81
CA VAL A 17 -6.80 -2.38 3.69
C VAL A 17 -6.30 -2.53 5.12
N GLU A 18 -5.03 -2.88 5.29
CA GLU A 18 -4.32 -3.00 6.55
C GLU A 18 -5.08 -3.83 7.62
N GLY A 19 -5.79 -4.89 7.24
CA GLY A 19 -6.58 -5.73 8.14
C GLY A 19 -7.93 -5.14 8.55
N ASN A 20 -8.36 -4.01 7.98
CA ASN A 20 -9.63 -3.34 8.30
C ASN A 20 -10.75 -3.80 7.35
N TRP A 21 -11.49 -4.84 7.76
CA TRP A 21 -12.60 -5.35 6.96
C TRP A 21 -13.82 -4.42 6.94
N ASP A 22 -13.99 -3.55 7.94
CA ASP A 22 -15.04 -2.52 7.92
C ASP A 22 -14.80 -1.48 6.82
N TYR A 23 -13.54 -1.08 6.60
CA TYR A 23 -13.17 -0.26 5.45
C TYR A 23 -13.51 -0.96 4.12
N VAL A 24 -13.24 -2.27 4.00
CA VAL A 24 -13.68 -3.05 2.82
C VAL A 24 -15.19 -3.00 2.64
N ARG A 25 -15.98 -3.15 3.72
CA ARG A 25 -17.44 -3.03 3.66
C ARG A 25 -17.87 -1.64 3.18
N ASN A 26 -17.24 -0.58 3.66
CA ASN A 26 -17.56 0.80 3.26
C ASN A 26 -17.25 1.04 1.78
N VAL A 27 -16.09 0.58 1.28
CA VAL A 27 -15.75 0.66 -0.15
C VAL A 27 -16.75 -0.15 -0.99
N VAL A 28 -17.07 -1.38 -0.59
CA VAL A 28 -17.97 -2.25 -1.36
C VAL A 28 -19.42 -1.75 -1.37
N ARG A 29 -19.89 -1.09 -0.30
CA ARG A 29 -21.26 -0.54 -0.21
C ARG A 29 -21.60 0.40 -1.37
N GLN A 30 -20.61 1.14 -1.86
CA GLN A 30 -20.74 2.08 -2.96
C GLN A 30 -20.12 1.58 -4.26
N SER A 31 -19.62 0.34 -4.28
CA SER A 31 -18.85 -0.16 -5.41
C SER A 31 -19.72 -0.55 -6.61
N SER A 32 -19.33 -0.06 -7.77
CA SER A 32 -19.87 -0.47 -9.05
C SER A 32 -19.23 -1.76 -9.61
N CYS A 33 -18.17 -2.27 -9.00
CA CYS A 33 -17.38 -3.42 -9.46
C CYS A 33 -17.29 -4.60 -8.48
N LEU A 34 -17.34 -4.34 -7.17
CA LEU A 34 -17.20 -5.31 -6.09
C LEU A 34 -18.54 -5.53 -5.38
N GLN A 35 -18.73 -6.72 -4.82
CA GLN A 35 -19.89 -7.08 -4.01
C GLN A 35 -19.48 -7.95 -2.82
N LEU A 36 -20.26 -7.90 -1.75
CA LEU A 36 -20.14 -8.82 -0.62
C LEU A 36 -21.34 -9.77 -0.60
N ALA A 37 -21.09 -11.05 -0.85
CA ALA A 37 -22.07 -12.11 -0.62
C ALA A 37 -21.97 -12.56 0.84
N THR A 38 -23.11 -12.70 1.52
CA THR A 38 -23.14 -13.10 2.94
C THR A 38 -23.74 -14.50 3.08
N SER A 39 -23.07 -15.37 3.83
CA SER A 39 -23.57 -16.69 4.21
C SER A 39 -23.37 -16.89 5.72
N GLY A 40 -24.44 -16.70 6.49
CA GLY A 40 -24.35 -16.67 7.96
C GLY A 40 -23.51 -15.48 8.43
N GLN A 41 -22.44 -15.76 9.19
CA GLN A 41 -21.48 -14.74 9.66
C GLN A 41 -20.29 -14.55 8.70
N ASP A 42 -20.18 -15.37 7.64
CA ASP A 42 -19.09 -15.25 6.68
C ASP A 42 -19.48 -14.32 5.53
N GLU A 43 -18.54 -13.47 5.13
CA GLU A 43 -18.68 -12.54 4.01
C GLU A 43 -17.66 -12.89 2.95
N THR A 44 -18.11 -13.05 1.71
CA THR A 44 -17.26 -13.36 0.57
C THR A 44 -17.18 -12.13 -0.33
N LEU A 45 -15.97 -11.68 -0.61
CA LEU A 45 -15.71 -10.66 -1.61
C LEU A 45 -15.90 -11.27 -3.01
N GLU A 46 -16.68 -10.60 -3.84
CA GLU A 46 -17.01 -11.02 -5.20
C GLU A 46 -16.73 -9.87 -6.18
N LEU A 47 -16.39 -10.25 -7.41
CA LEU A 47 -16.05 -9.36 -8.51
C LEU A 47 -17.09 -9.55 -9.62
N LYS A 48 -17.69 -8.46 -10.10
CA LYS A 48 -18.66 -8.52 -11.21
C LYS A 48 -17.99 -9.02 -12.50
N ASP A 49 -18.81 -9.59 -13.39
CA ASP A 49 -18.32 -10.28 -14.60
C ASP A 49 -17.56 -9.37 -15.58
N ASP A 50 -17.95 -8.10 -15.66
CA ASP A 50 -17.33 -7.09 -16.53
C ASP A 50 -16.17 -6.32 -15.85
N CYS A 51 -15.68 -6.84 -14.72
CA CYS A 51 -14.69 -6.15 -13.89
C CYS A 51 -13.40 -6.95 -13.67
N LEU A 52 -12.32 -6.20 -13.41
CA LEU A 52 -11.01 -6.64 -12.93
C LEU A 52 -10.74 -5.93 -11.59
N LEU A 53 -10.06 -6.60 -10.65
CA LEU A 53 -9.58 -5.99 -9.42
C LEU A 53 -8.06 -5.84 -9.47
N VAL A 54 -7.55 -4.64 -9.19
CA VAL A 54 -6.17 -4.43 -8.76
C VAL A 54 -6.20 -4.17 -7.26
N PHE A 55 -5.63 -5.09 -6.48
CA PHE A 55 -5.35 -4.85 -5.08
C PHE A 55 -3.96 -4.22 -4.94
N GLY A 56 -3.85 -3.03 -4.36
CA GLY A 56 -2.63 -2.22 -4.37
C GLY A 56 -1.56 -2.59 -3.34
N GLY A 57 -1.80 -3.58 -2.48
CA GLY A 57 -0.87 -4.03 -1.43
C GLY A 57 -1.33 -3.66 -0.02
N ASP A 58 -0.56 -4.12 0.96
CA ASP A 58 -0.76 -3.88 2.39
C ASP A 58 -2.14 -4.35 2.89
N ALA A 59 -2.37 -5.67 2.83
CA ALA A 59 -3.65 -6.26 3.22
C ALA A 59 -3.84 -6.42 4.74
N GLY A 60 -2.78 -6.36 5.54
CA GLY A 60 -2.79 -6.67 6.98
C GLY A 60 -2.11 -5.62 7.88
N ASP A 61 -2.03 -5.95 9.17
CA ASP A 61 -1.24 -5.31 10.25
C ASP A 61 -1.97 -4.37 11.21
N LYS A 62 -2.98 -3.58 10.82
CA LYS A 62 -3.55 -2.53 11.70
C LYS A 62 -4.96 -2.83 12.22
N GLY A 63 -5.80 -3.46 11.41
CA GLY A 63 -7.17 -3.79 11.73
C GLY A 63 -7.32 -5.17 12.37
N ALA A 64 -8.54 -5.48 12.82
CA ALA A 64 -8.86 -6.69 13.58
C ALA A 64 -9.02 -7.97 12.72
N HIS A 65 -8.83 -7.88 11.40
CA HIS A 65 -9.21 -8.90 10.44
C HIS A 65 -8.11 -9.21 9.41
N THR A 66 -6.84 -9.18 9.84
CA THR A 66 -5.67 -9.45 8.98
C THR A 66 -5.80 -10.77 8.23
N LEU A 67 -6.07 -11.89 8.91
CA LEU A 67 -6.21 -13.18 8.23
C LEU A 67 -7.37 -13.17 7.22
N LYS A 68 -8.50 -12.56 7.60
CA LYS A 68 -9.69 -12.50 6.73
C LYS A 68 -9.38 -11.74 5.44
N CYS A 69 -8.67 -10.62 5.54
CA CYS A 69 -8.29 -9.83 4.36
C CYS A 69 -7.46 -10.65 3.38
N TYR A 70 -6.38 -11.29 3.84
CA TYR A 70 -5.56 -12.15 3.00
C TYR A 70 -6.35 -13.34 2.41
N GLU A 71 -7.13 -14.05 3.24
CA GLU A 71 -7.91 -15.21 2.81
C GLU A 71 -8.90 -14.86 1.70
N LYS A 72 -9.59 -13.73 1.83
CA LYS A 72 -10.61 -13.31 0.86
C LYS A 72 -9.98 -12.82 -0.45
N LEU A 73 -8.86 -12.10 -0.38
CA LEU A 73 -8.08 -11.69 -1.56
C LEU A 73 -7.50 -12.89 -2.32
N VAL A 74 -6.87 -13.84 -1.61
CA VAL A 74 -6.30 -15.06 -2.21
C VAL A 74 -7.41 -15.93 -2.83
N LYS A 75 -8.53 -16.13 -2.13
CA LYS A 75 -9.68 -16.87 -2.69
C LYS A 75 -10.23 -16.21 -3.95
N LEU A 76 -10.34 -14.89 -3.96
CA LEU A 76 -10.81 -14.15 -5.13
C LEU A 76 -9.82 -14.30 -6.31
N LYS A 77 -8.52 -14.19 -6.05
CA LYS A 77 -7.45 -14.43 -7.04
C LYS A 77 -7.51 -15.85 -7.62
N LYS A 78 -7.66 -16.87 -6.78
CA LYS A 78 -7.77 -18.26 -7.24
C LYS A 78 -9.04 -18.51 -8.07
N ARG A 79 -10.15 -17.84 -7.75
CA ARG A 79 -11.41 -17.92 -8.51
C ARG A 79 -11.34 -17.16 -9.84
N HIS A 80 -10.58 -16.07 -9.90
CA HIS A 80 -10.47 -15.20 -11.06
C HIS A 80 -9.01 -14.86 -11.38
N PRO A 81 -8.19 -15.83 -11.82
CA PRO A 81 -6.74 -15.67 -11.95
C PRO A 81 -6.32 -14.54 -12.89
N GLU A 82 -7.07 -14.31 -13.97
CA GLU A 82 -6.77 -13.26 -14.96
C GLU A 82 -7.46 -11.92 -14.67
N ARG A 83 -8.38 -11.87 -13.69
CA ARG A 83 -9.16 -10.65 -13.37
C ARG A 83 -8.89 -10.11 -11.97
N VAL A 84 -7.92 -10.67 -11.26
CA VAL A 84 -7.49 -10.18 -9.95
C VAL A 84 -5.98 -10.09 -9.97
N VAL A 85 -5.47 -8.90 -9.74
CA VAL A 85 -4.04 -8.60 -9.59
C VAL A 85 -3.81 -8.26 -8.13
N LEU A 86 -2.83 -8.93 -7.52
CA LEU A 86 -2.41 -8.64 -6.15
C LEU A 86 -1.04 -7.97 -6.24
N LEU A 87 -0.98 -6.66 -6.03
CA LEU A 87 0.28 -5.99 -5.79
C LEU A 87 0.72 -6.24 -4.36
N VAL A 88 2.02 -6.26 -4.12
CA VAL A 88 2.58 -6.43 -2.77
C VAL A 88 3.08 -5.10 -2.23
N GLY A 89 2.71 -4.81 -0.99
CA GLY A 89 3.26 -3.73 -0.22
C GLY A 89 4.35 -4.18 0.74
N ASN A 90 4.95 -3.23 1.45
CA ASN A 90 6.01 -3.53 2.41
C ASN A 90 5.50 -4.35 3.59
N ARG A 91 4.24 -4.17 4.02
CA ARG A 91 3.65 -4.94 5.12
C ARG A 91 3.49 -6.41 4.76
N ASP A 92 3.15 -6.68 3.51
CA ASP A 92 3.01 -8.03 2.98
C ASP A 92 4.37 -8.75 2.94
N VAL A 93 5.36 -8.12 2.30
CA VAL A 93 6.71 -8.70 2.09
C VAL A 93 7.46 -8.89 3.41
N ASN A 94 7.32 -7.97 4.36
CA ASN A 94 7.99 -8.06 5.66
C ASN A 94 7.69 -9.36 6.42
N LYS A 95 6.56 -10.04 6.14
CA LYS A 95 6.22 -11.31 6.79
C LYS A 95 7.15 -12.46 6.39
N MET A 96 7.88 -12.36 5.27
CA MET A 96 8.92 -13.32 4.91
C MET A 96 10.01 -13.44 5.98
N ARG A 97 10.26 -12.37 6.77
CA ARG A 97 11.23 -12.37 7.87
C ARG A 97 10.91 -13.41 8.94
N LEU A 98 9.64 -13.78 9.12
CA LEU A 98 9.20 -14.71 10.17
C LEU A 98 9.87 -16.09 10.05
N THR A 99 10.13 -16.59 8.84
CA THR A 99 10.72 -17.91 8.64
C THR A 99 12.18 -17.98 9.08
N SER A 100 12.91 -16.86 8.97
CA SER A 100 14.32 -16.79 9.34
C SER A 100 14.51 -16.31 10.78
N GLU A 101 13.81 -15.24 11.19
CA GLU A 101 14.06 -14.56 12.46
C GLU A 101 13.39 -15.20 13.68
N LEU A 102 12.42 -16.12 13.47
CA LEU A 102 11.78 -16.93 14.51
C LEU A 102 12.16 -18.42 14.43
N HIS A 103 13.13 -18.77 13.58
CA HIS A 103 13.67 -20.12 13.52
C HIS A 103 14.43 -20.45 14.82
N ASP A 104 14.42 -21.72 15.24
CA ASP A 104 15.02 -22.13 16.51
C ASP A 104 16.53 -21.83 16.59
N SER A 105 17.23 -21.87 15.44
CA SER A 105 18.65 -21.51 15.36
C SER A 105 18.96 -20.04 15.66
N GLU A 106 17.96 -19.14 15.58
CA GLU A 106 18.13 -17.71 15.83
C GLU A 106 17.71 -17.29 17.25
N MET A 107 17.31 -18.25 18.08
CA MET A 107 16.81 -17.96 19.43
C MET A 107 17.93 -17.75 20.45
N ASP A 108 19.18 -18.11 20.19
CA ASP A 108 20.31 -17.81 21.08
C ASP A 108 20.84 -16.38 20.86
N LEU A 109 20.78 -15.50 21.88
CA LEU A 109 21.21 -14.09 21.75
C LEU A 109 22.72 -13.92 21.53
N GLN A 110 23.52 -14.97 21.74
CA GLN A 110 24.97 -14.94 21.54
C GLN A 110 25.38 -15.24 20.09
N SER A 111 24.57 -16.02 19.37
CA SER A 111 24.87 -16.51 18.02
C SER A 111 23.91 -16.03 16.93
N VAL A 112 22.79 -15.40 17.30
CA VAL A 112 21.80 -14.82 16.39
C VAL A 112 22.39 -13.84 15.36
N ALA A 113 21.76 -13.79 14.19
CA ALA A 113 22.07 -12.83 13.14
C ALA A 113 22.15 -11.37 13.64
N LYS A 114 23.21 -10.67 13.21
CA LYS A 114 23.52 -9.28 13.63
C LYS A 114 22.37 -8.32 13.35
N GLU A 115 21.65 -8.50 12.25
CA GLU A 115 20.49 -7.68 11.87
C GLU A 115 19.41 -7.65 12.97
N ILE A 116 19.19 -8.78 13.63
CA ILE A 116 18.17 -8.90 14.68
C ILE A 116 18.61 -8.16 15.95
N LEU A 117 19.91 -8.21 16.28
CA LEU A 117 20.46 -7.52 17.44
C LEU A 117 20.55 -5.99 17.24
N GLU A 118 20.91 -5.56 16.03
CA GLU A 118 21.06 -4.14 15.70
C GLU A 118 19.72 -3.42 15.52
N GLY A 119 18.64 -4.18 15.32
CA GLY A 119 17.30 -3.65 15.10
C GLY A 119 17.16 -2.98 13.73
N PRO A 120 16.13 -2.13 13.54
CA PRO A 120 15.82 -1.55 12.23
C PRO A 120 16.93 -0.58 11.80
N THR A 121 17.78 -1.00 10.86
CA THR A 121 18.98 -0.24 10.47
C THR A 121 18.67 1.09 9.79
N TRP A 122 17.49 1.20 9.18
CA TRP A 122 16.94 2.42 8.59
C TRP A 122 16.50 3.47 9.63
N VAL A 123 16.49 3.15 10.92
CA VAL A 123 16.23 4.09 12.02
C VAL A 123 17.58 4.61 12.57
N PRO A 124 17.73 5.90 12.91
CA PRO A 124 18.92 6.41 13.57
C PRO A 124 19.28 5.62 14.83
N LYS A 125 20.57 5.30 15.00
CA LYS A 125 21.06 4.36 16.04
C LYS A 125 20.61 4.71 17.46
N ASP A 126 20.55 6.01 17.77
CA ASP A 126 20.12 6.57 19.05
C ASP A 126 18.60 6.44 19.31
N LYS A 127 17.81 6.17 18.26
CA LYS A 127 16.36 6.00 18.33
C LYS A 127 15.90 4.54 18.20
N ARG A 128 16.83 3.60 17.95
CA ARG A 128 16.49 2.18 17.76
C ARG A 128 16.08 1.55 19.09
N PHE A 129 14.95 0.85 19.08
CA PHE A 129 14.55 -0.01 20.18
C PHE A 129 14.94 -1.46 19.85
N THR A 130 16.10 -1.89 20.37
CA THR A 130 16.69 -3.21 20.07
C THR A 130 15.96 -4.34 20.79
N LEU A 131 16.12 -5.58 20.31
CA LEU A 131 15.56 -6.77 20.96
C LEU A 131 15.99 -6.86 22.44
N LYS A 132 17.27 -6.60 22.74
CA LYS A 132 17.78 -6.63 24.13
C LYS A 132 17.10 -5.59 25.02
N ASN A 133 16.81 -4.39 24.51
CA ASN A 133 16.08 -3.38 25.26
C ASN A 133 14.62 -3.83 25.52
N PHE A 134 13.96 -4.38 24.50
CA PHE A 134 12.60 -4.91 24.64
C PHE A 134 12.52 -6.03 25.67
N LEU A 135 13.43 -7.02 25.60
CA LEU A 135 13.48 -8.13 26.56
C LEU A 135 13.76 -7.63 27.98
N ALA A 136 14.63 -6.63 28.16
CA ALA A 136 14.88 -6.01 29.46
C ALA A 136 13.61 -5.36 30.05
N ASP A 137 12.78 -4.72 29.22
CA ASP A 137 11.52 -4.12 29.65
C ASP A 137 10.47 -5.16 30.04
N GLN A 138 10.46 -6.34 29.41
CA GLN A 138 9.61 -7.45 29.84
C GLN A 138 9.99 -8.01 31.23
N LEU A 139 11.23 -7.77 31.67
CA LEU A 139 11.80 -8.30 32.92
C LEU A 139 11.67 -7.35 34.13
N GLN A 140 11.18 -6.11 33.96
CA GLN A 140 11.08 -5.09 35.02
C GLN A 140 10.05 -5.40 36.13
N LYS A 141 9.84 -6.69 36.46
CA LYS A 141 8.98 -7.15 37.57
C LYS A 141 9.68 -7.95 38.67
N GLU A 142 10.96 -8.33 38.57
CA GLU A 142 11.61 -9.12 39.65
C GLU A 142 13.11 -8.81 39.90
N ASP A 143 13.45 -8.61 41.18
CA ASP A 143 14.83 -8.45 41.70
C ASP A 143 15.46 -9.83 41.98
N GLY A 144 16.51 -10.25 41.25
CA GLY A 144 17.76 -10.60 41.97
C GLY A 144 18.82 -11.42 41.20
N GLU A 145 18.63 -11.71 39.90
CA GLU A 145 19.60 -12.47 39.08
C GLU A 145 20.48 -11.60 38.15
N ALA A 146 21.55 -12.20 37.63
CA ALA A 146 22.45 -11.59 36.64
C ALA A 146 21.72 -11.24 35.33
N LYS A 147 22.00 -10.04 34.80
CA LYS A 147 21.27 -9.43 33.67
C LYS A 147 21.16 -10.32 32.42
N ASP A 148 22.22 -11.06 32.09
CA ASP A 148 22.24 -11.89 30.87
C ASP A 148 21.39 -13.16 31.00
N VAL A 149 21.37 -13.79 32.17
CA VAL A 149 20.53 -14.99 32.44
C VAL A 149 19.04 -14.62 32.38
N LYS A 150 18.68 -13.45 32.91
CA LYS A 150 17.30 -12.95 32.82
C LYS A 150 16.87 -12.67 31.38
N LEU A 151 17.75 -12.11 30.55
CA LEU A 151 17.44 -11.82 29.14
C LEU A 151 17.15 -13.08 28.34
N GLU A 152 17.93 -14.15 28.54
CA GLU A 152 17.65 -15.44 27.89
C GLU A 152 16.32 -16.04 28.34
N ALA A 153 15.98 -15.93 29.64
CA ALA A 153 14.69 -16.40 30.15
C ALA A 153 13.49 -15.65 29.53
N ALA A 154 13.64 -14.36 29.21
CA ALA A 154 12.61 -13.56 28.54
C ALA A 154 12.55 -13.80 27.02
N ASN A 155 13.57 -14.40 26.41
CA ASN A 155 13.71 -14.54 24.96
C ASN A 155 12.87 -15.71 24.41
N SER A 156 11.55 -15.54 24.43
CA SER A 156 10.59 -16.45 23.81
C SER A 156 10.24 -16.03 22.38
N LYS A 157 9.75 -16.96 21.55
CA LYS A 157 9.21 -16.63 20.22
C LYS A 157 8.07 -15.61 20.29
N ALA A 158 7.25 -15.66 21.35
CA ALA A 158 6.18 -14.69 21.57
C ALA A 158 6.73 -13.27 21.78
N ASN A 159 7.71 -13.11 22.66
CA ASN A 159 8.33 -11.80 22.89
C ASN A 159 9.09 -11.30 21.66
N ARG A 160 9.75 -12.21 20.92
CA ARG A 160 10.43 -11.87 19.68
C ARG A 160 9.46 -11.40 18.60
N LEU A 161 8.35 -12.10 18.42
CA LEU A 161 7.30 -11.71 17.48
C LEU A 161 6.65 -10.36 17.87
N LYS A 162 6.34 -10.14 19.16
CA LYS A 162 5.85 -8.84 19.65
C LYS A 162 6.81 -7.71 19.29
N TRP A 163 8.11 -7.90 19.57
CA TRP A 163 9.14 -6.93 19.21
C TRP A 163 9.23 -6.69 17.70
N MET A 164 9.25 -7.77 16.90
CA MET A 164 9.32 -7.66 15.43
C MET A 164 8.16 -6.84 14.88
N LEU A 165 6.93 -7.16 15.29
CA LEU A 165 5.71 -6.48 14.84
C LEU A 165 5.74 -4.99 15.21
N GLU A 166 6.05 -4.68 16.47
CA GLU A 166 5.99 -3.30 16.96
C GLU A 166 7.14 -2.42 16.45
N HIS A 167 8.38 -2.91 16.51
CA HIS A 167 9.56 -2.06 16.33
C HIS A 167 10.23 -2.21 14.97
N THR A 168 9.92 -3.25 14.19
CA THR A 168 10.61 -3.49 12.91
C THR A 168 9.66 -3.67 11.71
N MET A 169 8.37 -3.89 11.93
CA MET A 169 7.37 -4.06 10.86
C MET A 169 6.30 -2.96 10.85
N GLY A 170 6.29 -2.06 11.84
CA GLY A 170 5.28 -0.99 11.93
C GLY A 170 3.86 -1.52 12.14
N ALA A 171 3.71 -2.64 12.83
CA ALA A 171 2.46 -3.38 13.08
C ALA A 171 2.14 -3.41 14.60
N GLN A 172 2.24 -2.24 15.26
CA GLN A 172 2.04 -2.12 16.70
C GLN A 172 0.66 -2.64 17.14
N GLY A 173 0.64 -3.54 18.13
CA GLY A 173 -0.57 -4.19 18.65
C GLY A 173 -1.12 -5.34 17.81
N ASP A 174 -0.47 -5.70 16.68
CA ASP A 174 -1.00 -6.74 15.77
C ASP A 174 -1.01 -8.13 16.42
N PHE A 175 -0.11 -8.41 17.36
CA PHE A 175 -0.11 -9.65 18.14
C PHE A 175 -1.45 -9.88 18.87
N GLU A 176 -1.95 -8.84 19.55
CA GLU A 176 -3.21 -8.93 20.31
C GLU A 176 -4.44 -8.88 19.38
N ARG A 177 -4.36 -8.14 18.27
CA ARG A 177 -5.40 -8.20 17.23
C ARG A 177 -5.49 -9.59 16.61
N ARG A 178 -4.36 -10.25 16.34
CA ARG A 178 -4.34 -11.65 15.89
C ARG A 178 -4.96 -12.57 16.93
N ARG A 179 -4.67 -12.39 18.22
CA ARG A 179 -5.32 -13.16 19.31
C ARG A 179 -6.84 -13.00 19.29
N ALA A 180 -7.32 -11.76 19.17
CA ALA A 180 -8.75 -11.47 19.09
C ALA A 180 -9.38 -12.10 17.84
N GLU A 181 -8.73 -11.99 16.68
CA GLU A 181 -9.19 -12.60 15.43
C GLU A 181 -9.29 -14.14 15.54
N LEU A 182 -8.29 -14.80 16.13
CA LEU A 182 -8.29 -16.24 16.37
C LEU A 182 -9.42 -16.65 17.31
N SER A 183 -9.66 -15.86 18.37
CA SER A 183 -10.75 -16.11 19.32
C SER A 183 -12.12 -16.05 18.64
N LEU A 184 -12.32 -15.11 17.71
CA LEU A 184 -13.55 -15.00 16.93
C LEU A 184 -13.75 -16.15 15.93
N ARG A 185 -12.67 -16.81 15.52
CA ARG A 185 -12.69 -17.92 14.55
C ARG A 185 -12.92 -19.29 15.19
N GLN A 186 -12.78 -19.42 16.51
CA GLN A 186 -13.06 -20.67 17.21
C GLN A 186 -14.55 -21.04 17.08
N ALA A 187 -14.83 -22.33 16.91
CA ALA A 187 -16.19 -22.83 16.83
C ALA A 187 -16.95 -22.60 18.14
N VAL A 188 -18.26 -22.39 18.06
CA VAL A 188 -19.14 -22.21 19.23
C VAL A 188 -19.09 -23.47 20.10
N GLY A 189 -18.25 -23.47 21.12
CA GLY A 189 -18.05 -24.61 22.04
C GLY A 189 -16.61 -24.78 22.51
N ASP A 190 -15.63 -24.28 21.75
CA ASP A 190 -14.20 -24.40 22.04
C ASP A 190 -13.61 -23.05 22.50
N ARG A 191 -14.23 -22.45 23.54
CA ARG A 191 -13.82 -21.14 24.09
C ARG A 191 -12.61 -21.27 25.01
N ASN A 192 -11.52 -21.83 24.47
CA ASN A 192 -10.24 -21.81 25.16
C ASN A 192 -9.56 -20.47 24.91
N GLU A 193 -9.02 -19.88 25.96
CA GLU A 193 -8.21 -18.66 25.85
C GLU A 193 -7.07 -18.89 24.84
N VAL A 194 -6.98 -18.04 23.82
CA VAL A 194 -5.93 -18.13 22.81
C VAL A 194 -4.61 -17.75 23.47
N THR A 195 -3.71 -18.72 23.61
CA THR A 195 -2.38 -18.52 24.23
C THR A 195 -1.42 -17.77 23.31
N ASP A 196 -0.31 -17.25 23.88
CA ASP A 196 0.77 -16.63 23.11
C ASP A 196 1.35 -17.60 22.07
N ASP A 197 1.49 -18.88 22.43
CA ASP A 197 1.97 -19.92 21.52
C ASP A 197 1.00 -20.16 20.36
N ALA A 198 -0.31 -20.10 20.59
CA ALA A 198 -1.31 -20.20 19.53
C ALA A 198 -1.24 -19.01 18.56
N VAL A 199 -0.95 -17.80 19.06
CA VAL A 199 -0.71 -16.62 18.21
C VAL A 199 0.56 -16.79 17.38
N VAL A 200 1.69 -17.15 18.01
CA VAL A 200 2.96 -17.42 17.31
C VAL A 200 2.75 -18.47 16.23
N LYS A 201 2.11 -19.59 16.57
CA LYS A 201 1.80 -20.66 15.63
C LYS A 201 0.99 -20.15 14.44
N SER A 202 -0.02 -19.31 14.67
CA SER A 202 -0.82 -18.73 13.58
C SER A 202 0.01 -17.91 12.61
N TYR A 203 1.00 -17.13 13.07
CA TYR A 203 1.90 -16.39 12.19
C TYR A 203 2.82 -17.33 11.40
N MET A 204 3.39 -18.34 12.05
CA MET A 204 4.24 -19.34 11.37
C MET A 204 3.46 -20.14 10.33
N ASP A 205 2.28 -20.66 10.69
CA ASP A 205 1.37 -21.36 9.78
C ASP A 205 1.00 -20.49 8.57
N SER A 206 0.93 -19.16 8.73
CA SER A 206 0.57 -18.24 7.64
C SER A 206 1.66 -18.14 6.56
N VAL A 207 2.94 -18.37 6.92
CA VAL A 207 4.09 -18.27 6.00
C VAL A 207 4.64 -19.63 5.57
N GLU A 208 4.17 -20.72 6.17
CA GLU A 208 4.47 -22.09 5.76
C GLU A 208 3.72 -22.52 4.49
N GLN A 209 4.01 -23.72 3.98
CA GLN A 209 3.33 -24.28 2.80
C GLN A 209 1.82 -24.42 3.06
N GLY A 210 1.00 -23.82 2.19
CA GLY A 210 -0.45 -23.75 2.36
C GLY A 210 -0.92 -22.61 3.28
N GLY A 211 0.01 -21.83 3.84
CA GLY A 211 -0.26 -20.64 4.61
C GLY A 211 -0.75 -19.48 3.75
N VAL A 212 -1.68 -18.68 4.29
CA VAL A 212 -2.37 -17.63 3.51
C VAL A 212 -1.45 -16.48 3.09
N LEU A 213 -0.46 -16.10 3.91
CA LEU A 213 0.49 -15.06 3.55
C LEU A 213 1.44 -15.53 2.45
N ARG A 214 1.91 -16.78 2.55
CA ARG A 214 2.71 -17.41 1.50
C ARG A 214 1.93 -17.49 0.18
N ASP A 215 0.67 -17.91 0.23
CA ASP A 215 -0.21 -17.96 -0.94
C ASP A 215 -0.42 -16.57 -1.57
N TYR A 216 -0.58 -15.53 -0.75
CA TYR A 216 -0.68 -14.15 -1.21
C TYR A 216 0.60 -13.72 -1.95
N LEU A 217 1.78 -13.94 -1.35
CA LEU A 217 3.07 -13.60 -1.94
C LEU A 217 3.33 -14.37 -3.25
N LEU A 218 2.97 -15.65 -3.32
CA LEU A 218 3.08 -16.46 -4.54
C LEU A 218 2.24 -15.91 -5.72
N HIS A 219 1.11 -15.28 -5.41
CA HIS A 219 0.25 -14.63 -6.41
C HIS A 219 0.57 -13.14 -6.64
N GLY A 220 1.52 -12.59 -5.88
CA GLY A 220 1.87 -11.19 -5.86
C GLY A 220 2.59 -10.69 -7.12
N SER A 221 2.64 -9.37 -7.27
CA SER A 221 3.40 -8.65 -8.29
C SER A 221 3.84 -7.29 -7.73
N LEU A 222 4.88 -6.68 -8.29
CA LEU A 222 5.34 -5.35 -7.88
C LEU A 222 4.71 -4.22 -8.70
N ALA A 223 4.34 -4.51 -9.94
CA ALA A 223 3.73 -3.54 -10.84
C ALA A 223 2.75 -4.19 -11.82
N PHE A 224 1.80 -3.41 -12.33
CA PHE A 224 0.84 -3.87 -13.33
C PHE A 224 0.46 -2.72 -14.29
N VAL A 225 0.20 -3.05 -15.55
CA VAL A 225 -0.20 -2.07 -16.57
C VAL A 225 -1.46 -2.54 -17.29
N ILE A 226 -2.47 -1.68 -17.33
CA ILE A 226 -3.69 -1.86 -18.12
C ILE A 226 -4.30 -0.49 -18.42
N HIS A 227 -5.01 -0.33 -19.54
CA HIS A 227 -5.70 0.91 -19.92
C HIS A 227 -4.81 2.17 -19.81
N GLN A 228 -3.56 2.08 -20.30
CA GLN A 228 -2.56 3.16 -20.24
C GLN A 228 -2.23 3.63 -18.80
N THR A 229 -2.51 2.80 -17.80
CA THR A 229 -2.32 3.10 -16.38
C THR A 229 -1.31 2.14 -15.77
N LEU A 230 -0.28 2.69 -15.12
CA LEU A 230 0.68 1.95 -14.32
C LEU A 230 0.22 1.91 -12.86
N PHE A 231 0.13 0.71 -12.29
CA PHE A 231 -0.18 0.49 -10.88
C PHE A 231 1.08 0.00 -10.17
N VAL A 232 1.42 0.67 -9.06
CA VAL A 232 2.49 0.27 -8.14
C VAL A 232 2.02 0.52 -6.70
N HIS A 233 2.62 -0.15 -5.71
CA HIS A 233 2.22 0.05 -4.31
C HIS A 233 2.58 1.44 -3.80
N GLY A 234 3.85 1.86 -3.91
CA GLY A 234 4.34 3.12 -3.34
C GLY A 234 4.38 4.28 -4.32
N GLY A 235 5.19 4.15 -5.35
CA GLY A 235 5.42 5.24 -6.30
C GLY A 235 6.69 5.04 -7.10
N ILE A 236 6.90 5.91 -8.10
CA ILE A 236 8.09 5.82 -8.96
C ILE A 236 9.13 6.91 -8.67
N ILE A 237 8.82 7.84 -7.79
CA ILE A 237 9.72 8.90 -7.31
C ILE A 237 9.75 8.91 -5.77
N ASN A 238 10.60 9.75 -5.19
CA ASN A 238 10.60 10.02 -3.75
C ASN A 238 10.68 11.54 -3.51
N GLY A 239 9.52 12.19 -3.49
CA GLY A 239 9.39 13.63 -3.32
C GLY A 239 10.10 14.42 -4.42
N ASP A 240 10.97 15.34 -4.00
CA ASP A 240 11.77 16.22 -4.85
C ASP A 240 13.17 15.66 -5.15
N GLU A 241 13.41 14.38 -4.85
CA GLU A 241 14.64 13.71 -5.25
C GLU A 241 14.84 13.74 -6.78
N PRO A 242 16.11 13.80 -7.26
CA PRO A 242 16.40 13.83 -8.69
C PRO A 242 15.76 12.67 -9.46
N ALA A 243 15.33 12.91 -10.70
CA ALA A 243 14.78 11.88 -11.58
C ALA A 243 15.73 10.67 -11.77
N SER A 244 17.04 10.88 -11.62
CA SER A 244 18.06 9.84 -11.60
C SER A 244 18.00 8.90 -10.40
N LEU A 245 17.07 9.07 -9.46
CA LEU A 245 16.80 8.15 -8.34
C LEU A 245 15.44 7.43 -8.48
N SER A 246 14.68 7.75 -9.54
CA SER A 246 13.39 7.13 -9.87
C SER A 246 13.46 5.61 -9.96
N ALA A 247 12.38 4.94 -9.52
CA ALA A 247 12.22 3.49 -9.68
C ALA A 247 11.95 3.08 -11.13
N LEU A 248 11.49 4.01 -11.96
CA LEU A 248 11.05 3.73 -13.34
C LEU A 248 12.21 3.14 -14.15
N GLY A 249 11.97 1.98 -14.77
CA GLY A 249 12.96 1.28 -15.59
C GLY A 249 14.04 0.54 -14.80
N ARG A 250 13.97 0.45 -13.46
CA ARG A 250 14.95 -0.26 -12.64
C ARG A 250 14.50 -1.66 -12.26
N VAL A 251 15.40 -2.63 -12.41
CA VAL A 251 15.26 -3.97 -11.84
C VAL A 251 16.48 -4.24 -10.98
N PRO A 252 16.33 -4.61 -9.70
CA PRO A 252 17.46 -4.95 -8.85
C PRO A 252 18.39 -6.00 -9.50
N GLY A 253 19.70 -5.82 -9.32
CA GLY A 253 20.72 -6.64 -9.98
C GLY A 253 20.94 -6.35 -11.48
N GLN A 254 20.18 -5.44 -12.10
CA GLN A 254 20.33 -5.06 -13.52
C GLN A 254 20.41 -3.52 -13.74
N PRO A 255 21.29 -2.78 -13.03
CA PRO A 255 21.27 -1.32 -13.00
C PRO A 255 21.59 -0.64 -14.34
N SER A 256 22.35 -1.29 -15.23
CA SER A 256 22.74 -0.74 -16.53
C SER A 256 21.79 -1.11 -17.66
N LYS A 257 20.79 -1.96 -17.39
CA LYS A 257 19.88 -2.45 -18.41
C LYS A 257 18.83 -1.39 -18.72
N ARG A 258 18.62 -1.14 -20.01
CA ARG A 258 17.49 -0.35 -20.52
C ARG A 258 16.45 -1.32 -21.06
N PHE A 259 15.19 -0.94 -20.91
CA PHE A 259 14.05 -1.69 -21.42
C PHE A 259 13.39 -0.87 -22.53
N ASP A 260 12.86 -1.54 -23.55
CA ASP A 260 12.30 -0.88 -24.73
C ASP A 260 10.92 -0.27 -24.43
N SER A 261 10.26 -0.71 -23.35
CA SER A 261 8.98 -0.19 -22.90
C SER A 261 8.76 -0.38 -21.41
N ILE A 262 7.80 0.37 -20.84
CA ILE A 262 7.32 0.17 -19.47
C ILE A 262 6.74 -1.23 -19.26
N SER A 263 6.03 -1.78 -20.25
CA SER A 263 5.50 -3.15 -20.17
C SER A 263 6.61 -4.19 -20.03
N GLU A 264 7.70 -4.06 -20.80
CA GLU A 264 8.85 -4.96 -20.67
C GLU A 264 9.53 -4.81 -19.30
N TRP A 265 9.72 -3.58 -18.83
CA TRP A 265 10.27 -3.32 -17.50
C TRP A 265 9.42 -3.97 -16.40
N VAL A 266 8.09 -3.81 -16.45
CA VAL A 266 7.15 -4.42 -15.50
C VAL A 266 7.25 -5.95 -15.51
N ASP A 267 7.32 -6.57 -16.68
CA ASP A 267 7.49 -8.01 -16.80
C ASP A 267 8.78 -8.50 -16.14
N LYS A 268 9.88 -7.74 -16.32
CA LYS A 268 11.20 -8.08 -15.76
C LYS A 268 11.26 -7.82 -14.25
N LEU A 269 10.64 -6.75 -13.77
CA LEU A 269 10.52 -6.46 -12.34
C LEU A 269 9.69 -7.54 -11.63
N ASN A 270 8.57 -7.95 -12.22
CA ASN A 270 7.74 -9.02 -11.67
C ASN A 270 8.41 -10.40 -11.76
N ALA A 271 9.25 -10.64 -12.78
CA ALA A 271 10.05 -11.86 -12.86
C ALA A 271 11.11 -11.93 -11.75
N TRP A 272 11.79 -10.81 -11.47
CA TRP A 272 12.71 -10.70 -10.35
C TRP A 272 12.00 -10.90 -9.00
N TYR A 273 10.83 -10.29 -8.79
CA TYR A 273 10.01 -10.53 -7.60
C TYR A 273 9.74 -12.04 -7.39
N ARG A 274 9.27 -12.74 -8.43
CA ARG A 274 8.98 -14.17 -8.35
C ARG A 274 10.22 -15.00 -8.03
N SER A 275 11.40 -14.65 -8.55
CA SER A 275 12.63 -15.37 -8.21
C SER A 275 13.01 -15.16 -6.75
N GLN A 276 12.83 -13.96 -6.20
CA GLN A 276 13.09 -13.68 -4.79
C GLN A 276 12.13 -14.42 -3.85
N VAL A 277 10.85 -14.52 -4.19
CA VAL A 277 9.89 -15.34 -3.43
C VAL A 277 10.26 -16.82 -3.50
N GLN A 278 10.72 -17.30 -4.66
CA GLN A 278 11.16 -18.69 -4.82
C GLN A 278 12.42 -18.99 -4.01
N GLU A 279 13.41 -18.09 -4.02
CA GLU A 279 14.61 -18.21 -3.18
C GLU A 279 14.26 -18.27 -1.69
N TRP A 280 13.32 -17.44 -1.23
CA TRP A 280 12.82 -17.50 0.15
C TRP A 280 12.18 -18.84 0.50
N ILE A 281 11.44 -19.43 -0.44
CA ILE A 281 10.84 -20.76 -0.25
C ILE A 281 11.90 -21.86 -0.15
N GLU A 282 12.93 -21.78 -0.99
CA GLU A 282 14.01 -22.78 -1.06
C GLU A 282 15.01 -22.65 0.10
N HIS A 283 15.24 -21.42 0.56
CA HIS A 283 16.20 -21.08 1.62
C HIS A 283 15.54 -20.15 2.67
N PRO A 284 14.56 -20.66 3.44
CA PRO A 284 13.72 -19.83 4.33
C PRO A 284 14.43 -19.33 5.59
N THR A 285 15.58 -19.91 5.94
CA THR A 285 16.36 -19.58 7.12
C THR A 285 17.65 -18.86 6.76
N TRP A 286 18.35 -18.34 7.76
CA TRP A 286 19.70 -17.81 7.57
C TRP A 286 20.67 -18.91 7.10
N SER A 287 21.69 -18.50 6.34
CA SER A 287 22.89 -19.29 6.07
C SER A 287 23.66 -19.60 7.35
N GLU A 288 24.54 -20.60 7.32
CA GLU A 288 25.32 -21.03 8.50
C GLU A 288 26.17 -19.90 9.12
N ASP A 289 26.58 -18.91 8.32
CA ASP A 289 27.34 -17.74 8.77
C ASP A 289 26.45 -16.55 9.18
N HIS A 290 25.13 -16.71 9.13
CA HIS A 290 24.11 -15.71 9.47
C HIS A 290 24.22 -14.40 8.68
N THR A 291 24.75 -14.44 7.44
CA THR A 291 24.91 -13.25 6.60
C THR A 291 23.85 -13.10 5.50
N THR A 292 23.22 -14.20 5.10
CA THR A 292 22.24 -14.21 3.99
C THR A 292 21.07 -15.15 4.26
N ARG A 293 19.97 -14.97 3.53
CA ARG A 293 18.76 -15.81 3.53
C ARG A 293 18.08 -15.71 2.17
N GLY A 294 17.19 -16.62 1.83
CA GLY A 294 16.41 -16.54 0.59
C GLY A 294 15.53 -15.29 0.54
N GLY A 295 15.41 -14.66 -0.63
CA GLY A 295 14.60 -13.45 -0.83
C GLY A 295 15.15 -12.19 -0.15
N ASN A 296 16.43 -12.19 0.24
CA ASN A 296 17.06 -11.09 0.96
C ASN A 296 17.03 -9.76 0.19
N ASP A 297 17.14 -9.79 -1.15
CA ASP A 297 17.11 -8.55 -1.93
C ASP A 297 15.70 -7.97 -2.02
N LEU A 298 14.65 -8.81 -2.03
CA LEU A 298 13.27 -8.34 -1.91
C LEU A 298 12.99 -7.75 -0.53
N LEU A 299 13.51 -8.33 0.55
CA LEU A 299 13.41 -7.77 1.90
C LEU A 299 14.08 -6.40 2.00
N LYS A 300 15.24 -6.21 1.35
CA LYS A 300 15.89 -4.90 1.26
C LYS A 300 15.09 -3.92 0.41
N TYR A 301 14.51 -4.37 -0.69
CA TYR A 301 13.76 -3.55 -1.64
C TYR A 301 12.54 -2.85 -1.02
N VAL A 302 12.00 -3.39 0.07
CA VAL A 302 10.86 -2.83 0.81
C VAL A 302 11.27 -2.06 2.07
N LEU A 303 12.57 -1.75 2.24
CA LEU A 303 13.05 -0.92 3.34
C LEU A 303 12.84 0.58 3.05
N PRO A 304 12.52 1.40 4.07
CA PRO A 304 12.24 2.84 3.88
C PRO A 304 13.37 3.65 3.24
N ASP A 305 14.61 3.21 3.36
CA ASP A 305 15.80 3.86 2.80
C ASP A 305 16.24 3.28 1.45
N TYR A 306 15.50 2.33 0.89
CA TYR A 306 15.82 1.75 -0.42
C TYR A 306 15.44 2.70 -1.57
N THR A 307 16.44 3.26 -2.24
CA THR A 307 16.26 4.14 -3.39
C THR A 307 15.78 3.39 -4.63
N GLY A 308 14.78 3.94 -5.34
CA GLY A 308 14.26 3.36 -6.58
C GLY A 308 13.37 2.13 -6.38
N SER A 309 12.69 2.05 -5.24
CA SER A 309 11.67 1.04 -4.96
C SER A 309 10.28 1.49 -5.43
N VAL A 310 9.58 0.63 -6.16
CA VAL A 310 8.16 0.88 -6.50
C VAL A 310 7.22 0.67 -5.30
N VAL A 311 7.73 0.12 -4.19
CA VAL A 311 6.99 -0.14 -2.94
C VAL A 311 7.18 1.03 -1.97
N MET A 312 8.38 1.61 -1.90
CA MET A 312 8.71 2.65 -0.92
C MET A 312 8.75 4.07 -1.49
N GLY A 313 8.57 4.22 -2.81
CA GLY A 313 8.45 5.53 -3.45
C GLY A 313 7.29 6.34 -2.87
N ARG A 314 7.45 7.67 -2.85
CA ARG A 314 6.48 8.61 -2.28
C ARG A 314 6.31 9.81 -3.20
N HIS A 315 5.08 10.13 -3.57
CA HIS A 315 4.74 11.31 -4.36
C HIS A 315 4.47 12.55 -3.48
N LEU A 316 5.20 12.71 -2.39
CA LEU A 316 5.05 13.79 -1.42
C LEU A 316 6.36 14.55 -1.21
N LEU A 317 6.28 15.87 -1.12
CA LEU A 317 7.36 16.73 -0.61
C LEU A 317 7.56 16.51 0.89
N THR A 318 8.67 17.01 1.44
CA THR A 318 8.94 16.96 2.90
C THR A 318 7.82 17.62 3.73
N SER A 319 7.09 18.59 3.16
CA SER A 319 5.94 19.22 3.81
C SER A 319 4.74 18.29 3.99
N GLY A 320 4.70 17.16 3.26
CA GLY A 320 3.54 16.28 3.13
C GLY A 320 2.61 16.65 1.97
N MET A 321 2.85 17.77 1.27
CA MET A 321 2.10 18.12 0.08
C MET A 321 2.48 17.23 -1.11
N PRO A 322 1.53 16.85 -1.97
CA PRO A 322 1.82 16.02 -3.12
C PRO A 322 2.61 16.77 -4.19
N THR A 323 3.39 16.04 -4.98
CA THR A 323 4.21 16.60 -6.07
C THR A 323 3.97 15.88 -7.39
N PRO A 324 3.94 16.59 -8.53
CA PRO A 324 3.98 15.97 -9.84
C PRO A 324 5.29 15.21 -10.04
N VAL A 325 5.36 14.39 -11.10
CA VAL A 325 6.63 13.75 -11.48
C VAL A 325 7.53 14.76 -12.21
N PRO A 326 8.86 14.58 -12.14
CA PRO A 326 9.79 15.33 -12.99
C PRO A 326 9.46 15.18 -14.48
N GLU A 327 9.74 16.22 -15.27
CA GLU A 327 9.39 16.27 -16.70
C GLU A 327 10.03 15.14 -17.51
N GLU A 328 11.26 14.74 -17.16
CA GLU A 328 11.95 13.62 -17.79
C GLU A 328 11.19 12.31 -17.57
N ILE A 329 10.62 12.12 -16.37
CA ILE A 329 9.81 10.94 -16.04
C ILE A 329 8.46 11.00 -16.76
N ALA A 330 7.80 12.16 -16.80
CA ALA A 330 6.55 12.35 -17.54
C ALA A 330 6.73 12.06 -19.05
N SER A 331 7.86 12.47 -19.62
CA SER A 331 8.21 12.21 -21.02
C SER A 331 8.38 10.72 -21.29
N LEU A 332 9.14 10.01 -20.46
CA LEU A 332 9.32 8.56 -20.59
C LEU A 332 8.00 7.78 -20.47
N LEU A 333 7.11 8.20 -19.57
CA LEU A 333 5.78 7.61 -19.44
C LEU A 333 4.93 7.85 -20.69
N SER A 334 4.94 9.09 -21.20
CA SER A 334 4.22 9.46 -22.43
C SER A 334 4.70 8.65 -23.64
N GLU A 335 6.02 8.56 -23.84
CA GLU A 335 6.66 7.78 -24.91
C GLU A 335 6.31 6.28 -24.83
N SER A 336 6.07 5.79 -23.62
CA SER A 336 5.68 4.40 -23.36
C SER A 336 4.17 4.15 -23.41
N GLY A 337 3.37 5.16 -23.79
CA GLY A 337 1.92 5.05 -23.85
C GLY A 337 1.24 5.02 -22.48
N ILE A 338 1.90 5.50 -21.43
CA ILE A 338 1.33 5.60 -20.08
C ILE A 338 0.78 7.01 -19.85
N ARG A 339 -0.51 7.08 -19.56
CA ARG A 339 -1.24 8.30 -19.24
C ARG A 339 -1.23 8.61 -17.75
N ARG A 340 -1.07 7.60 -16.89
CA ARG A 340 -1.30 7.71 -15.45
C ARG A 340 -0.51 6.72 -14.61
N VAL A 341 -0.18 7.12 -13.39
CA VAL A 341 0.27 6.22 -12.32
C VAL A 341 -0.76 6.23 -11.19
N ILE A 342 -1.13 5.06 -10.68
CA ILE A 342 -1.98 4.89 -9.49
C ILE A 342 -1.18 4.20 -8.40
N ILE A 343 -1.21 4.76 -7.20
CA ILE A 343 -0.37 4.35 -6.06
C ILE A 343 -1.19 4.22 -4.76
N GLY A 344 -0.67 3.42 -3.82
CA GLY A 344 -1.08 3.30 -2.42
C GLY A 344 0.03 3.80 -1.47
N HIS A 345 0.31 3.02 -0.41
CA HIS A 345 1.43 3.13 0.57
C HIS A 345 1.49 4.37 1.47
N THR A 346 1.37 5.56 0.89
CA THR A 346 1.54 6.81 1.62
C THR A 346 0.17 7.40 1.90
N PRO A 347 -0.31 7.33 3.16
CA PRO A 347 -1.60 7.86 3.55
C PRO A 347 -1.76 9.32 3.14
N HIS A 348 -2.86 9.65 2.45
CA HIS A 348 -3.08 11.02 2.03
C HIS A 348 -4.53 11.48 2.20
N GLY A 349 -5.01 11.39 3.44
CA GLY A 349 -6.24 12.02 3.90
C GLY A 349 -7.51 11.22 3.62
N ASN A 350 -8.64 11.93 3.59
CA ASN A 350 -9.99 11.36 3.60
C ASN A 350 -10.53 10.82 2.26
N CYS A 351 -9.83 11.06 1.16
CA CYS A 351 -10.19 10.50 -0.15
C CYS A 351 -8.95 10.47 -1.08
N PRO A 352 -9.01 9.74 -2.21
CA PRO A 352 -7.93 9.71 -3.18
C PRO A 352 -7.52 11.11 -3.63
N THR A 353 -6.23 11.29 -3.89
CA THR A 353 -5.64 12.58 -4.28
C THR A 353 -5.12 12.48 -5.70
N VAL A 354 -5.71 13.27 -6.59
CA VAL A 354 -5.23 13.44 -7.97
C VAL A 354 -4.14 14.52 -7.96
N VAL A 355 -3.04 14.28 -8.68
CA VAL A 355 -1.95 15.24 -8.85
C VAL A 355 -1.78 15.47 -10.34
N LYS A 356 -2.22 16.63 -10.84
CA LYS A 356 -2.13 16.96 -12.27
C LYS A 356 -0.68 17.23 -12.66
N GLN A 357 -0.25 16.63 -13.77
CA GLN A 357 1.00 16.99 -14.41
C GLN A 357 0.85 18.38 -15.05
N PRO A 358 1.72 19.35 -14.75
CA PRO A 358 1.68 20.66 -15.39
C PRO A 358 1.79 20.54 -16.91
N GLN A 359 0.91 21.23 -17.63
CA GLN A 359 1.02 21.33 -19.08
C GLN A 359 2.01 22.45 -19.41
N GLN A 360 3.15 22.12 -20.00
CA GLN A 360 3.95 23.18 -20.63
C GLN A 360 3.14 23.81 -21.77
N GLN A 361 3.16 25.14 -21.84
CA GLN A 361 2.80 25.86 -23.06
C GLN A 361 3.81 25.50 -24.15
N GLN A 362 3.61 24.39 -24.86
CA GLN A 362 4.34 24.11 -26.08
C GLN A 362 3.94 25.20 -27.09
N GLY A 363 4.88 26.10 -27.38
CA GLY A 363 4.66 27.23 -28.26
C GLY A 363 4.19 26.77 -29.65
N THR A 364 3.00 27.23 -30.06
CA THR A 364 2.48 27.51 -31.42
C THR A 364 2.84 26.62 -32.62
N CYS A 365 3.47 25.47 -32.45
CA CYS A 365 3.84 24.52 -33.50
C CYS A 365 3.08 23.18 -33.34
N ASP A 366 1.94 23.21 -32.65
CA ASP A 366 1.10 22.03 -32.35
C ASP A 366 0.22 21.56 -33.53
N ALA A 367 0.46 22.06 -34.74
CA ALA A 367 -0.32 21.67 -35.93
C ALA A 367 0.12 20.33 -36.55
N ASP A 368 1.27 19.76 -36.15
CA ASP A 368 1.86 18.57 -36.78
C ASP A 368 2.01 17.35 -35.86
N ARG A 369 1.56 17.40 -34.60
CA ARG A 369 1.50 16.19 -33.75
C ARG A 369 0.20 15.44 -34.03
N SER A 370 0.31 14.17 -34.44
CA SER A 370 -0.88 13.33 -34.64
C SER A 370 -1.69 13.24 -33.33
N SER A 371 -3.02 13.13 -33.47
CA SER A 371 -3.99 12.96 -32.38
C SER A 371 -3.74 11.75 -31.48
N ASP A 372 -2.79 10.89 -31.85
CA ASP A 372 -2.57 9.57 -31.25
C ASP A 372 -1.41 9.56 -30.23
N THR A 373 -0.79 10.71 -29.97
CA THR A 373 0.31 10.79 -28.99
C THR A 373 -0.24 10.76 -27.56
N VAL A 374 0.01 9.68 -26.82
CA VAL A 374 -0.37 9.58 -25.40
C VAL A 374 0.49 10.56 -24.60
N ARG A 375 -0.16 11.45 -23.84
CA ARG A 375 0.50 12.35 -22.88
C ARG A 375 0.25 11.84 -21.47
N PHE A 376 1.28 11.89 -20.63
CA PHE A 376 1.14 11.66 -19.19
C PHE A 376 0.34 12.80 -18.55
N GLU A 377 -0.68 12.46 -17.77
CA GLU A 377 -1.66 13.43 -17.26
C GLU A 377 -1.56 13.65 -15.75
N ASP A 378 -1.39 12.57 -14.96
CA ASP A 378 -1.48 12.66 -13.51
C ASP A 378 -1.02 11.39 -12.77
N VAL A 379 -0.84 11.58 -11.47
CA VAL A 379 -0.70 10.52 -10.47
C VAL A 379 -1.94 10.54 -9.58
N ILE A 380 -2.46 9.36 -9.20
CA ILE A 380 -3.52 9.25 -8.20
C ILE A 380 -3.02 8.45 -7.00
N MET A 381 -3.02 9.12 -5.85
CA MET A 381 -2.73 8.51 -4.55
C MET A 381 -4.02 8.00 -3.92
N CYS A 382 -4.11 6.71 -3.65
CA CYS A 382 -5.33 6.05 -3.22
C CYS A 382 -5.26 5.47 -1.81
N ASP A 383 -4.10 5.53 -1.16
CA ASP A 383 -4.01 5.20 0.26
C ASP A 383 -4.72 6.28 1.10
N THR A 384 -5.84 5.86 1.67
CA THR A 384 -6.70 6.67 2.56
C THR A 384 -6.72 6.09 3.98
N SER A 385 -5.72 5.28 4.33
CA SER A 385 -5.37 5.05 5.73
C SER A 385 -5.27 6.41 6.42
N TYR A 386 -5.69 6.55 7.67
CA TYR A 386 -5.72 7.86 8.36
C TYR A 386 -6.73 8.88 7.82
N SER A 387 -7.78 8.44 7.13
CA SER A 387 -8.88 9.30 6.67
C SER A 387 -9.64 10.02 7.79
N ASP A 388 -9.68 9.45 9.01
CA ASP A 388 -10.20 10.13 10.20
C ASP A 388 -9.36 9.78 11.43
N ALA A 389 -8.38 10.63 11.75
CA ALA A 389 -7.49 10.45 12.91
C ALA A 389 -8.22 10.49 14.27
N ARG A 390 -9.51 10.85 14.32
CA ARG A 390 -10.33 10.81 15.55
C ARG A 390 -10.97 9.45 15.76
N ALA A 391 -11.08 8.64 14.71
CA ALA A 391 -11.62 7.30 14.80
C ALA A 391 -10.60 6.35 15.47
N PRO A 392 -11.06 5.34 16.25
CA PRO A 392 -10.14 4.39 16.91
C PRO A 392 -9.23 3.62 15.94
N ASP A 393 -9.67 3.43 14.70
CA ASP A 393 -8.93 2.76 13.62
C ASP A 393 -8.21 3.75 12.68
N ASN A 394 -8.27 5.04 12.98
CA ASN A 394 -7.84 6.17 12.15
C ASN A 394 -8.56 6.29 10.79
N ARG A 395 -9.63 5.54 10.50
CA ARG A 395 -10.32 5.59 9.19
C ARG A 395 -11.73 6.14 9.26
N GLY A 396 -12.48 5.78 10.30
CA GLY A 396 -13.88 6.18 10.43
C GLY A 396 -14.74 5.63 9.28
N SER A 397 -15.72 6.41 8.83
CA SER A 397 -16.63 6.00 7.75
C SER A 397 -16.13 6.32 6.34
N ALA A 398 -15.09 7.16 6.21
CA ALA A 398 -14.61 7.62 4.92
C ALA A 398 -14.14 6.46 4.04
N ALA A 399 -14.62 6.43 2.80
CA ALA A 399 -14.27 5.42 1.82
C ALA A 399 -14.51 5.94 0.41
N SER A 400 -13.66 5.54 -0.53
CA SER A 400 -13.83 5.89 -1.95
C SER A 400 -13.63 4.66 -2.84
N GLU A 401 -14.50 4.53 -3.83
CA GLU A 401 -14.26 3.67 -4.99
C GLU A 401 -13.48 4.45 -6.05
N VAL A 402 -12.46 3.81 -6.62
CA VAL A 402 -11.77 4.27 -7.83
C VAL A 402 -11.95 3.21 -8.91
N VAL A 403 -12.58 3.59 -10.03
CA VAL A 403 -12.79 2.70 -11.20
C VAL A 403 -12.13 3.28 -12.44
N ILE A 404 -11.42 2.42 -13.16
CA ILE A 404 -10.82 2.72 -14.45
C ILE A 404 -11.65 2.08 -15.55
N GLU A 405 -12.22 2.88 -16.43
CA GLU A 405 -12.92 2.40 -17.60
C GLU A 405 -11.94 1.93 -18.68
N PRO A 406 -12.37 1.06 -19.62
CA PRO A 406 -11.57 0.67 -20.79
C PRO A 406 -11.01 1.83 -21.62
N SER A 407 -11.71 2.97 -21.61
CA SER A 407 -11.28 4.22 -22.26
C SER A 407 -10.09 4.89 -21.56
N GLY A 408 -9.71 4.45 -20.36
CA GLY A 408 -8.77 5.11 -19.47
C GLY A 408 -9.40 6.17 -18.55
N ARG A 409 -10.71 6.43 -18.67
CA ARG A 409 -11.43 7.36 -17.77
C ARG A 409 -11.42 6.84 -16.34
N ILE A 410 -11.19 7.73 -15.38
CA ILE A 410 -11.14 7.38 -13.95
C ILE A 410 -12.33 8.00 -13.23
N LEU A 411 -13.22 7.13 -12.75
CA LEU A 411 -14.36 7.48 -11.94
C LEU A 411 -13.97 7.37 -10.46
N VAL A 412 -14.18 8.43 -9.71
CA VAL A 412 -14.03 8.42 -8.24
C VAL A 412 -15.38 8.73 -7.63
N ASN A 413 -15.83 7.87 -6.72
CA ASN A 413 -17.07 8.04 -5.96
C ASN A 413 -16.81 7.67 -4.50
N GLY A 414 -17.34 8.44 -3.56
CA GLY A 414 -17.08 8.16 -2.15
C GLY A 414 -17.93 8.92 -1.16
N GLU A 415 -17.67 8.62 0.11
CA GLU A 415 -18.20 9.32 1.28
C GLU A 415 -17.00 9.77 2.14
N LEU A 416 -17.05 11.00 2.62
CA LEU A 416 -16.05 11.59 3.52
C LEU A 416 -16.40 11.27 4.98
N GLU A 417 -15.50 11.58 5.90
CA GLU A 417 -15.65 11.34 7.34
C GLU A 417 -16.81 12.13 7.98
N ASP A 418 -17.25 13.21 7.32
CA ASP A 418 -18.40 14.02 7.73
C ASP A 418 -19.73 13.59 7.06
N GLY A 419 -19.72 12.51 6.29
CA GLY A 419 -20.88 11.96 5.59
C GLY A 419 -21.19 12.62 4.23
N ARG A 420 -20.46 13.67 3.84
CA ARG A 420 -20.63 14.27 2.51
C ARG A 420 -20.14 13.31 1.42
N ARG A 421 -20.81 13.34 0.28
CA ARG A 421 -20.48 12.48 -0.86
C ARG A 421 -19.59 13.21 -1.85
N ILE A 422 -18.66 12.48 -2.47
CA ILE A 422 -17.83 12.97 -3.58
C ILE A 422 -18.08 12.15 -4.83
N SER A 423 -18.02 12.80 -6.00
CA SER A 423 -18.16 12.13 -7.29
C SER A 423 -17.56 12.98 -8.40
N TYR A 424 -16.63 12.43 -9.17
CA TYR A 424 -16.01 13.10 -10.30
C TYR A 424 -15.33 12.12 -11.26
N VAL A 425 -15.10 12.60 -12.49
CA VAL A 425 -14.20 11.96 -13.46
C VAL A 425 -12.89 12.74 -13.44
N ALA A 426 -11.79 12.09 -13.03
CA ALA A 426 -10.54 12.79 -12.74
C ALA A 426 -9.96 13.56 -13.93
N GLN A 427 -10.24 13.14 -15.16
CA GLN A 427 -9.80 13.83 -16.38
C GLN A 427 -10.70 14.99 -16.79
N GLU A 428 -11.99 14.93 -16.47
CA GLU A 428 -13.00 15.88 -16.96
C GLU A 428 -13.27 16.99 -15.96
N ASP A 429 -12.96 16.78 -14.67
CA ASP A 429 -13.12 17.81 -13.67
C ASP A 429 -12.03 18.90 -13.85
N PRO A 430 -12.43 20.18 -14.02
CA PRO A 430 -11.48 21.24 -14.31
C PRO A 430 -10.64 21.68 -13.11
N TRP A 431 -11.02 21.31 -11.89
CA TRP A 431 -10.39 21.80 -10.65
C TRP A 431 -9.63 20.71 -9.90
N VAL A 432 -10.16 19.49 -9.84
CA VAL A 432 -9.56 18.40 -9.04
C VAL A 432 -8.10 18.15 -9.43
N GLY A 433 -7.24 18.15 -8.41
CA GLY A 433 -5.80 17.90 -8.52
C GLY A 433 -4.96 19.11 -8.93
N ARG A 434 -5.55 20.31 -9.01
CA ARG A 434 -4.84 21.56 -9.26
C ARG A 434 -4.45 22.30 -8.00
N TRP A 435 -3.31 22.97 -8.07
CA TRP A 435 -2.82 23.89 -7.05
C TRP A 435 -3.51 25.25 -7.19
N LEU A 436 -3.89 25.83 -6.05
CA LEU A 436 -4.48 27.17 -5.96
C LEU A 436 -3.41 28.19 -5.55
N ASN A 437 -3.61 29.46 -5.91
CA ASN A 437 -2.65 30.54 -5.61
C ASN A 437 -2.44 30.78 -4.11
N ASP A 438 -3.43 30.45 -3.28
CA ASP A 438 -3.36 30.54 -1.81
C ASP A 438 -2.56 29.39 -1.15
N GLY A 439 -2.08 28.44 -1.95
CA GLY A 439 -1.28 27.30 -1.51
C GLY A 439 -2.08 26.06 -1.13
N ASN A 440 -3.42 26.09 -1.23
CA ASN A 440 -4.25 24.89 -1.13
C ASN A 440 -4.24 24.09 -2.44
N MET A 441 -4.65 22.83 -2.38
CA MET A 441 -4.89 21.99 -3.55
C MET A 441 -6.32 21.46 -3.55
N VAL A 442 -6.94 21.38 -4.73
CA VAL A 442 -8.31 20.85 -4.86
C VAL A 442 -8.28 19.32 -4.80
N LYS A 443 -8.96 18.74 -3.82
CA LYS A 443 -8.96 17.29 -3.56
C LYS A 443 -10.05 16.56 -4.33
N ALA A 444 -11.29 17.01 -4.18
CA ALA A 444 -12.46 16.31 -4.67
C ALA A 444 -13.63 17.26 -4.94
N ARG A 445 -14.48 16.89 -5.89
CA ARG A 445 -15.78 17.53 -6.11
C ARG A 445 -16.83 16.90 -5.20
N VAL A 446 -17.57 17.73 -4.48
CA VAL A 446 -18.65 17.30 -3.58
C VAL A 446 -19.97 17.22 -4.34
N VAL A 447 -20.78 16.21 -4.02
CA VAL A 447 -22.14 16.04 -4.52
C VAL A 447 -23.09 16.78 -3.58
N ASN A 448 -23.78 17.81 -4.09
CA ASN A 448 -24.83 18.49 -3.33
C ASN A 448 -26.16 17.74 -3.54
N GLU A 449 -26.77 17.27 -2.46
CA GLU A 449 -28.07 16.58 -2.50
C GLU A 449 -29.27 17.54 -2.57
N ASP A 450 -29.06 18.84 -2.28
CA ASP A 450 -30.09 19.85 -2.36
C ASP A 450 -30.38 20.23 -3.82
N SER A 451 -31.53 19.74 -4.29
CA SER A 451 -32.14 19.96 -5.60
C SER A 451 -32.49 21.42 -5.95
N SER A 452 -32.02 22.39 -5.17
CA SER A 452 -32.19 23.83 -5.45
C SER A 452 -31.10 24.43 -6.36
N GLY A 453 -30.08 23.65 -6.75
CA GLY A 453 -29.26 23.96 -7.92
C GLY A 453 -28.21 25.08 -7.78
N GLU A 454 -27.83 25.51 -6.57
CA GLU A 454 -26.89 26.63 -6.43
C GLU A 454 -25.58 26.20 -5.73
N GLU A 455 -24.51 26.28 -6.54
CA GLU A 455 -23.08 26.10 -6.25
C GLU A 455 -22.53 24.70 -5.96
N VAL A 456 -22.02 24.06 -7.02
CA VAL A 456 -21.01 23.00 -6.93
C VAL A 456 -19.89 23.42 -5.98
N SER A 457 -19.60 22.56 -5.00
CA SER A 457 -18.53 22.79 -4.02
C SER A 457 -17.41 21.77 -4.19
N TYR A 458 -16.23 22.16 -3.75
CA TYR A 458 -14.99 21.39 -3.82
C TYR A 458 -14.37 21.31 -2.43
N LEU A 459 -13.89 20.13 -2.08
CA LEU A 459 -12.99 19.93 -0.96
C LEU A 459 -11.59 20.36 -1.39
N VAL A 460 -11.00 21.30 -0.67
CA VAL A 460 -9.60 21.72 -0.82
C VAL A 460 -8.83 21.37 0.45
N PHE A 461 -7.53 21.17 0.33
CA PHE A 461 -6.70 20.82 1.47
C PHE A 461 -5.31 21.43 1.39
N ARG A 462 -4.66 21.44 2.56
CA ARG A 462 -3.24 21.72 2.74
C ARG A 462 -2.67 20.78 3.79
N VAL A 463 -1.42 20.40 3.61
CA VAL A 463 -0.63 19.59 4.55
C VAL A 463 0.54 20.41 5.04
N GLU A 464 0.73 20.40 6.35
CA GLU A 464 1.87 21.03 7.00
C GLU A 464 2.55 20.03 7.95
N ASN A 465 3.84 20.23 8.19
CA ASN A 465 4.63 19.39 9.10
C ASN A 465 4.56 17.87 8.79
N GLY A 466 4.42 17.51 7.51
CA GLY A 466 4.40 16.13 7.02
C GLY A 466 3.04 15.44 7.08
N TYR A 467 2.25 15.66 8.14
CA TYR A 467 1.01 14.91 8.39
C TYR A 467 -0.15 15.73 8.99
N SER A 468 -0.06 17.05 9.05
CA SER A 468 -1.13 17.90 9.57
C SER A 468 -2.03 18.39 8.43
N TYR A 469 -3.18 17.74 8.26
CA TYR A 469 -4.15 18.07 7.22
C TYR A 469 -5.11 19.17 7.68
N THR A 470 -5.32 20.17 6.82
CA THR A 470 -6.40 21.14 6.94
C THR A 470 -7.31 21.02 5.73
N TYR A 471 -8.62 20.96 5.95
CA TYR A 471 -9.64 20.83 4.92
C TYR A 471 -10.58 22.03 4.93
N HIS A 472 -10.95 22.49 3.73
CA HIS A 472 -11.95 23.54 3.54
C HIS A 472 -12.86 23.19 2.36
N TYR A 473 -14.09 23.68 2.40
CA TYR A 473 -15.00 23.63 1.27
C TYR A 473 -14.99 24.97 0.54
N ARG A 474 -14.90 24.93 -0.79
CA ARG A 474 -14.91 26.11 -1.66
C ARG A 474 -15.93 25.96 -2.77
N THR A 475 -16.64 27.03 -3.07
CA THR A 475 -17.52 27.14 -4.23
C THR A 475 -16.71 27.37 -5.51
N ILE A 476 -17.31 27.16 -6.68
CA ILE A 476 -16.67 27.52 -7.95
C ILE A 476 -16.32 29.01 -8.01
N ALA A 477 -17.15 29.90 -7.44
CA ALA A 477 -16.89 31.33 -7.43
C ALA A 477 -15.60 31.65 -6.67
N GLU A 478 -15.43 31.09 -5.47
CA GLU A 478 -14.20 31.25 -4.67
C GLU A 478 -12.98 30.66 -5.38
N LEU A 479 -13.09 29.49 -6.01
CA LEU A 479 -11.97 28.89 -6.76
C LEU A 479 -11.53 29.78 -7.93
N ARG A 480 -12.47 30.41 -8.64
CA ARG A 480 -12.17 31.35 -9.72
C ARG A 480 -11.51 32.63 -9.22
N GLU A 481 -11.91 33.12 -8.06
CA GLU A 481 -11.31 34.30 -7.43
C GLU A 481 -9.87 34.03 -6.99
N ILE A 482 -9.62 32.86 -6.38
CA ILE A 482 -8.28 32.46 -5.94
C ILE A 482 -7.38 32.18 -7.16
N GLY A 483 -7.89 31.47 -8.16
CA GLY A 483 -7.14 31.04 -9.34
C GLY A 483 -6.19 29.87 -9.07
N THR A 484 -5.71 29.26 -10.16
CA THR A 484 -4.76 28.13 -10.12
C THR A 484 -3.32 28.62 -10.27
N LYS A 485 -2.36 27.88 -9.71
CA LYS A 485 -0.91 28.14 -9.89
C LYS A 485 -0.38 27.69 -11.26
N ASP A 486 -1.16 26.88 -11.98
CA ASP A 486 -0.83 26.34 -13.30
C ASP A 486 -0.76 27.43 -14.38
#